data_AF-A0A959Y3I3-F1
#
_entry.id   AF-A0A959Y3I3-F1
#
_cell.length_a   1.000
_cell.length_b   1.000
_cell.length_c   1.000
_cell.angle_alpha   90.00
_cell.angle_beta   90.00
_cell.angle_gamma   90.00
#
_symmetry.space_group_name_H-M   'P 1'
#
loop_
_entity.id
_entity.type
_entity.pdbx_description
1 polymer ?
#
loop_
_entity_poly.entity_id
_entity_poly.type
_entity_poly.pdbx_seq_one_letter_code
_entity_poly.pdbx_strand_id
1 'polypeptide(L)' 'EELDAIEVAISFQRLIEEVQLTQEQLSAKVGKDRTTISNYLRLLKLPPEVQLGLRQKQIGMG' A
#
# COMPACT_ATOMS: atom_id res chain seq x y z
N GLU A 1 -10.99 -11.89 -6.30
CA GLU A 1 -10.39 -10.71 -6.95
C GLU A 1 -9.07 -10.39 -6.25
N GLU A 2 -7.94 -10.58 -6.92
CA GLU A 2 -6.63 -10.18 -6.37
C GLU A 2 -6.51 -8.66 -6.54
N LEU A 3 -6.67 -7.92 -5.45
CA LEU A 3 -6.39 -6.49 -5.43
C LEU A 3 -4.91 -6.24 -5.78
N ASP A 4 -4.68 -5.33 -6.72
CA ASP A 4 -3.36 -4.86 -7.09
C ASP A 4 -2.68 -4.22 -5.87
N ALA A 5 -1.43 -4.60 -5.57
CA ALA A 5 -0.71 -4.09 -4.42
C ALA A 5 -0.54 -2.56 -4.44
N ILE A 6 -0.47 -1.95 -5.63
CA ILE A 6 -0.43 -0.51 -5.81
C ILE A 6 -1.79 0.12 -5.49
N GLU A 7 -2.91 -0.49 -5.87
CA GLU A 7 -4.25 0.02 -5.54
C GLU A 7 -4.52 0.00 -4.03
N VAL A 8 -4.09 -1.06 -3.34
CA VAL A 8 -4.16 -1.15 -1.87
C VAL A 8 -3.31 -0.05 -1.23
N ALA A 9 -2.09 0.15 -1.74
CA ALA A 9 -1.21 1.19 -1.25
C ALA A 9 -1.79 2.61 -1.43
N ILE A 10 -2.39 2.90 -2.58
CA ILE A 10 -3.09 4.17 -2.83
C ILE A 10 -4.24 4.33 -1.83
N SER A 11 -5.02 3.28 -1.59
CA SER A 11 -6.13 3.32 -0.63
C SER A 11 -5.64 3.64 0.79
N PHE A 12 -4.51 3.04 1.21
CA PHE A 12 -3.90 3.36 2.51
C PHE A 12 -3.40 4.81 2.58
N GLN A 13 -2.74 5.30 1.53
CA GLN A 13 -2.27 6.69 1.45
C GLN A 13 -3.45 7.66 1.60
N ARG A 14 -4.55 7.43 0.87
CA ARG A 14 -5.77 8.26 0.95
C ARG A 14 -6.40 8.24 2.34
N LEU A 15 -6.47 7.08 2.99
CA LEU A 15 -6.98 7.01 4.37
C LEU A 15 -6.10 7.77 5.37
N ILE A 16 -4.78 7.80 5.16
CA ILE A 16 -3.86 8.55 6.00
C ILE A 16 -4.00 10.06 5.74
N GLU A 17 -4.12 10.48 4.48
CA GLU A 17 -4.14 11.90 4.10
C GLU A 17 -5.53 12.53 4.24
N GLU A 18 -6.57 11.89 3.69
CA GLU A 18 -7.94 12.42 3.66
C GLU A 18 -8.64 12.26 5.01
N VAL A 19 -8.41 11.15 5.70
CA VAL A 19 -9.03 10.84 7.01
C VAL A 19 -8.10 11.17 8.17
N GLN A 20 -6.90 11.72 7.88
CA GLN A 20 -5.88 12.10 8.87
C GLN A 20 -5.52 10.97 9.85
N LEU A 21 -5.54 9.72 9.37
CA LEU A 21 -5.21 8.56 10.19
C LEU A 21 -3.70 8.38 10.29
N THR A 22 -3.21 8.05 11.48
CA THR A 22 -1.86 7.51 11.64
C THR A 22 -1.79 6.07 11.10
N GLN A 23 -0.58 5.58 10.78
CA GLN A 23 -0.41 4.18 10.39
C GLN A 23 -0.85 3.21 11.49
N GLU A 24 -0.70 3.62 12.77
CA GLU A 24 -1.19 2.87 13.93
C GLU A 24 -2.72 2.74 13.91
N GLN A 25 -3.44 3.85 13.72
CA GLN A 25 -4.91 3.83 13.65
C GLN A 25 -5.42 3.08 12.42
N LEU A 26 -4.73 3.23 11.28
CA LEU A 26 -5.06 2.49 10.07
C LEU A 26 -4.89 0.98 10.31
N SER A 27 -3.81 0.56 10.98
CA SER A 27 -3.54 -0.85 11.31
C SER A 27 -4.68 -1.49 12.10
N ALA A 28 -5.16 -0.79 13.13
CA ALA A 28 -6.30 -1.22 13.92
C ALA A 28 -7.60 -1.30 13.11
N LYS A 29 -7.79 -0.38 12.15
CA LYS A 29 -9.02 -0.30 11.34
C LYS A 29 -9.09 -1.35 10.23
N VAL A 30 -7.96 -1.67 9.60
CA VAL A 30 -7.89 -2.65 8.50
C VAL A 30 -7.46 -4.05 8.94
N GLY A 31 -7.11 -4.23 10.22
CA GLY A 31 -6.68 -5.52 10.78
C GLY A 31 -5.37 -6.04 10.19
N LYS A 32 -4.47 -5.15 9.78
CA LYS A 32 -3.14 -5.48 9.26
C LYS A 32 -2.07 -4.82 10.09
N ASP A 33 -0.90 -5.44 10.19
CA ASP A 33 0.21 -4.85 10.93
C ASP A 33 0.62 -3.49 10.36
N ARG A 34 1.05 -2.61 11.25
CA ARG A 34 1.63 -1.30 10.87
C ARG A 34 2.78 -1.47 9.88
N THR A 35 3.59 -2.52 10.03
CA THR A 35 4.69 -2.86 9.11
C THR A 35 4.18 -3.18 7.71
N THR A 36 3.07 -3.92 7.60
CA THR A 36 2.42 -4.23 6.32
C THR A 36 1.97 -2.94 5.64
N ILE A 37 1.27 -2.06 6.36
CA ILE A 37 0.86 -0.75 5.84
C ILE A 37 2.08 0.05 5.35
N SER A 38 3.14 0.10 6.14
CA SER A 38 4.39 0.78 5.78
C SER A 38 5.00 0.23 4.49
N ASN A 39 5.00 -1.10 4.30
CA ASN A 39 5.49 -1.74 3.08
C ASN A 39 4.65 -1.37 1.85
N TYR A 40 3.32 -1.34 1.97
CA TYR A 40 2.45 -0.88 0.89
C TYR A 40 2.73 0.58 0.52
N LEU A 41 2.83 1.48 1.49
CA LEU A 41 3.15 2.90 1.22
C LEU A 41 4.53 3.08 0.57
N ARG A 42 5.50 2.21 0.88
CA ARG A 42 6.81 2.23 0.21
C ARG A 42 6.72 1.90 -1.28
N LEU A 43 5.75 1.08 -1.71
CA LEU A 43 5.57 0.78 -3.13
C LEU A 43 5.28 2.04 -3.95
N LEU A 44 4.53 2.99 -3.39
CA LEU A 44 4.21 4.26 -4.06
C LEU A 44 5.44 5.17 -4.23
N LYS A 45 6.50 4.90 -3.47
CA LYS A 45 7.78 5.63 -3.55
C LYS A 45 8.78 4.98 -4.51
N LEU A 46 8.47 3.81 -5.06
CA LEU A 46 9.34 3.12 -6.01
C LEU A 46 9.32 3.81 -7.38
N PRO A 47 10.35 3.61 -8.21
CA PRO A 47 10.34 4.10 -9.59
C PRO A 47 9.13 3.60 -10.40
N PRO A 48 8.62 4.38 -11.37
CA PRO A 48 7.45 4.02 -12.17
C PRO A 48 7.55 2.65 -12.85
N GLU A 49 8.75 2.27 -13.31
CA GLU A 49 9.03 0.96 -13.91
C GLU A 49 8.76 -0.21 -12.95
N VAL A 50 9.12 -0.05 -11.67
CA VAL A 50 8.90 -1.09 -10.64
C VAL A 50 7.43 -1.15 -10.24
N GLN A 51 6.79 0.01 -10.10
CA GLN A 51 5.34 0.07 -9.87
C GLN A 51 4.56 -0.59 -11.01
N LEU A 52 4.98 -0.37 -12.26
CA LEU A 52 4.38 -1.02 -13.42
C LEU A 52 4.58 -2.54 -13.39
N GLY A 53 5.77 -3.02 -13.05
CA GLY A 53 6.04 -4.45 -12.89
C GLY A 53 5.21 -5.10 -11.77
N LEU A 54 4.96 -4.39 -10.68
CA LEU A 54 4.06 -4.83 -9.60
C LEU A 54 2.60 -4.91 -10.07
N ARG A 55 2.12 -3.89 -10.79
CA ARG A 55 0.77 -3.88 -11.38
C ARG A 55 0.55 -5.01 -12.38
N GLN A 56 1.56 -5.28 -13.20
CA GLN A 56 1.52 -6.36 -14.19
C GLN A 56 1.76 -7.75 -13.58
N LYS A 57 1.91 -7.85 -12.25
CA LYS A 57 2.28 -9.08 -11.52
C LYS A 57 3.57 -9.74 -12.03
N GLN A 58 4.42 -8.98 -12.70
CA GLN A 58 5.74 -9.42 -13.15
C GLN A 58 6.74 -9.42 -11.99
N ILE A 59 6.48 -8.61 -10.97
CA ILE A 59 7.25 -8.49 -9.73
C ILE A 59 6.29 -8.78 -8.58
N GLY A 60 6.68 -9.67 -7.67
CA GLY A 60 5.93 -9.93 -6.44
C GLY A 60 6.32 -8.97 -5.32
N MET A 61 5.35 -8.57 -4.49
CA MET A 61 5.67 -8.19 -3.11
C MET A 61 6.14 -9.47 -2.41
N GLY A 62 7.45 -9.60 -2.22
CA GLY A 62 8.07 -10.78 -1.60
C GLY A 62 7.54 -11.08 -0.20
#